data_AF-A0A661CF55-F1
#
_entry.id   AF-A0A661CF55-F1
#
_cell.length_a   1.000
_cell.length_b   1.000
_cell.length_c   1.000
_cell.angle_alpha   90.00
_cell.angle_beta   90.00
_cell.angle_gamma   90.00
#
_symmetry.space_group_name_H-M   'P 1'
#
loop_
_entity.id
_entity.type
_entity.pdbx_description
1 polymer ?
#
loop_
_entity_poly.entity_id
_entity_poly.type
_entity_poly.pdbx_seq_one_letter_code
_entity_poly.pdbx_strand_id
1 'polypeptide(L)'
;MSSFYTIENTPELSTQLNTIAQLQSQINTQKPLQPTLWATIQEKLRVEWTYNSNAIEGSTLTRGETLFFLKEGLTVEGKPFKDFLDARNHAEAIDYLYQVIKDELPVSQGLIKELNALLLLGVTYTEAISETGEKVKKPATPGQY
;
A
#
# COMPACT_ATOMS: atom_id res chain seq x y z
N MET A 1 0.11 29.08 -9.18
CA MET A 1 0.55 27.73 -8.75
C MET A 1 1.89 27.48 -9.41
N SER A 2 2.96 27.44 -8.62
CA SER A 2 4.31 27.19 -9.11
C SER A 2 4.40 25.74 -9.57
N SER A 3 4.70 25.49 -10.84
CA SER A 3 4.97 24.13 -11.33
C SER A 3 6.30 23.69 -10.74
N PHE A 4 6.28 22.86 -9.69
CA PHE A 4 7.50 22.36 -9.05
C PHE A 4 8.30 21.40 -9.94
N TYR A 5 7.68 20.89 -11.01
CA TYR A 5 8.29 20.03 -12.02
C TYR A 5 7.77 20.40 -13.41
N THR A 6 8.65 20.38 -14.42
CA THR A 6 8.26 20.42 -15.84
C THR A 6 8.38 18.99 -16.36
N ILE A 7 7.26 18.35 -16.67
CA ILE A 7 7.28 17.02 -17.28
C ILE A 7 7.30 17.21 -18.79
N GLU A 8 8.38 16.79 -19.44
CA GLU A 8 8.43 16.76 -20.89
C GLU A 8 7.47 15.68 -21.42
N ASN A 9 6.51 16.10 -22.24
CA ASN A 9 5.55 15.17 -22.83
C ASN A 9 6.13 14.54 -24.09
N THR A 10 6.90 13.47 -23.93
CA THR A 10 7.48 12.73 -25.06
C THR A 10 6.42 11.89 -25.79
N PRO A 11 6.63 11.55 -27.08
CA PRO A 11 5.74 10.65 -27.81
C PRO A 11 5.54 9.28 -27.13
N GLU A 12 6.59 8.75 -26.50
CA GLU A 12 6.56 7.48 -25.78
C GLU A 12 5.67 7.58 -24.54
N LEU A 13 5.83 8.65 -23.74
CA LEU A 13 5.00 8.90 -22.56
C LEU A 13 3.53 9.05 -22.96
N SER A 14 3.24 9.85 -23.98
CA SER A 14 1.89 10.02 -24.52
C SER A 14 1.29 8.69 -24.97
N THR A 15 2.07 7.83 -25.64
CA THR A 15 1.62 6.51 -26.08
C THR A 15 1.27 5.61 -24.88
N GLN A 16 2.13 5.56 -23.86
CA GLN A 16 1.88 4.77 -22.65
C GLN A 16 0.63 5.23 -21.89
N LEU A 17 0.45 6.54 -21.71
CA LEU A 17 -0.72 7.11 -21.05
C LEU A 17 -2.01 6.78 -21.80
N ASN A 18 -1.99 6.85 -23.14
CA ASN A 18 -3.12 6.45 -23.97
C ASN A 18 -3.46 4.97 -23.82
N THR A 19 -2.46 4.08 -23.80
CA THR A 19 -2.68 2.64 -23.55
C THR A 19 -3.28 2.40 -22.16
N ILE A 20 -2.78 3.07 -21.12
CA ILE A 20 -3.32 2.95 -19.76
C ILE A 20 -4.79 3.39 -19.72
N ALA A 21 -5.13 4.54 -20.32
CA ALA A 21 -6.49 5.05 -20.37
C ALA A 21 -7.44 4.08 -21.11
N GLN A 22 -6.98 3.48 -22.21
CA GLN A 22 -7.75 2.48 -22.96
C GLN A 22 -8.02 1.23 -22.12
N LEU A 23 -7.00 0.69 -21.44
CA LEU A 23 -7.16 -0.48 -20.57
C LEU A 23 -8.07 -0.19 -19.37
N GLN A 24 -7.92 0.99 -18.76
CA GLN A 24 -8.78 1.42 -17.66
C GLN A 24 -10.25 1.51 -18.09
N SER A 25 -10.52 2.04 -19.29
CA SER A 25 -11.87 2.10 -19.85
C SER A 25 -12.49 0.71 -20.05
N GLN A 26 -11.69 -0.24 -20.56
CA GLN A 26 -12.13 -1.63 -20.71
C GLN A 26 -12.47 -2.28 -19.36
N ILE A 27 -11.62 -2.07 -18.34
CA ILE A 27 -11.87 -2.58 -16.97
C ILE A 27 -13.15 -1.96 -16.40
N ASN A 28 -13.32 -0.64 -16.51
CA ASN A 28 -14.49 0.06 -15.99
C ASN A 28 -15.80 -0.40 -16.64
N THR A 29 -15.75 -0.79 -17.91
CA THR A 29 -16.91 -1.34 -18.64
C THR A 29 -17.25 -2.76 -18.17
N GLN A 30 -16.26 -3.61 -17.90
CA GLN A 30 -16.47 -5.01 -17.52
C GLN A 30 -16.77 -5.18 -16.02
N LYS A 31 -16.20 -4.35 -15.16
CA LYS A 31 -16.34 -4.39 -13.70
C LYS A 31 -17.80 -4.53 -13.23
N PRO A 32 -18.77 -3.69 -13.65
CA PRO A 32 -20.16 -3.81 -13.20
C PRO A 32 -20.87 -5.06 -13.74
N LEU A 33 -20.38 -5.67 -14.82
CA LEU A 33 -20.96 -6.89 -15.41
C LEU A 33 -20.53 -8.16 -14.68
N GLN A 34 -19.45 -8.12 -13.91
CA GLN A 34 -18.90 -9.28 -13.20
C GLN A 34 -18.57 -8.97 -11.72
N PRO A 35 -19.58 -8.60 -10.90
CA PRO A 35 -19.35 -8.12 -9.53
C PRO A 35 -18.64 -9.15 -8.64
N THR A 36 -18.96 -10.44 -8.76
CA THR A 36 -18.31 -11.52 -7.98
C THR A 36 -16.85 -11.70 -8.37
N LEU A 37 -16.53 -11.68 -9.67
CA LEU A 37 -15.15 -11.76 -10.13
C LEU A 37 -14.39 -10.51 -9.68
N TRP A 38 -15.00 -9.34 -9.78
CA TRP A 38 -14.38 -8.09 -9.35
C TRP A 38 -14.04 -8.11 -7.85
N ALA A 39 -14.95 -8.58 -6.99
CA ALA A 39 -14.66 -8.77 -5.57
C ALA A 39 -13.47 -9.73 -5.34
N THR A 40 -13.40 -10.82 -6.10
CA THR A 40 -12.28 -11.76 -6.05
C THR A 40 -10.95 -11.12 -6.49
N ILE A 41 -10.98 -10.29 -7.53
CA ILE A 41 -9.82 -9.52 -8.02
C ILE A 41 -9.37 -8.52 -6.95
N GLN A 42 -10.30 -7.79 -6.31
CA GLN A 42 -9.96 -6.84 -5.25
C GLN A 42 -9.30 -7.52 -4.07
N GLU A 43 -9.81 -8.67 -3.63
CA GLU A 43 -9.20 -9.46 -2.56
C GLU A 43 -7.79 -9.92 -2.94
N LYS A 44 -7.61 -10.41 -4.17
CA LYS A 44 -6.27 -10.74 -4.68
C LYS A 44 -5.35 -9.52 -4.65
N LEU A 45 -5.79 -8.38 -5.16
CA LEU A 45 -4.98 -7.15 -5.20
C LEU A 45 -4.62 -6.66 -3.80
N ARG A 46 -5.53 -6.74 -2.82
CA ARG A 46 -5.28 -6.39 -1.42
C ARG A 46 -4.15 -7.22 -0.82
N VAL A 47 -4.18 -8.53 -1.04
CA VAL A 47 -3.13 -9.45 -0.56
C VAL A 47 -1.80 -9.21 -1.29
N GLU A 48 -1.83 -9.08 -2.62
CA GLU A 48 -0.61 -8.87 -3.41
C GLU A 48 0.04 -7.54 -3.08
N TRP A 49 -0.73 -6.47 -2.93
CA TRP A 49 -0.19 -5.16 -2.60
C TRP A 49 0.45 -5.18 -1.22
N THR A 50 -0.24 -5.73 -0.23
CA THR A 50 0.30 -5.90 1.13
C THR A 50 1.60 -6.71 1.13
N TYR A 51 1.62 -7.86 0.47
CA TYR A 51 2.81 -8.71 0.39
C TYR A 51 3.97 -7.99 -0.31
N ASN A 52 3.76 -7.45 -1.51
CA ASN A 52 4.86 -6.87 -2.29
C ASN A 52 5.40 -5.59 -1.65
N SER A 53 4.55 -4.74 -1.07
CA SER A 53 5.01 -3.52 -0.40
C SER A 53 5.86 -3.85 0.82
N ASN A 54 5.37 -4.72 1.70
CA ASN A 54 6.10 -5.08 2.91
C ASN A 54 7.37 -5.88 2.60
N ALA A 55 7.38 -6.69 1.52
CA ALA A 55 8.58 -7.39 1.07
C ALA A 55 9.69 -6.43 0.60
N ILE A 56 9.34 -5.31 -0.06
CA ILE A 56 10.30 -4.25 -0.42
C ILE A 56 10.94 -3.65 0.85
N GLU A 57 10.17 -3.54 1.93
CA GLU A 57 10.63 -3.04 3.23
C GLU A 57 11.36 -4.09 4.08
N GLY A 58 11.45 -5.34 3.60
CA GLY A 58 12.21 -6.42 4.23
C GLY A 58 11.39 -7.41 5.06
N SER A 59 10.06 -7.42 4.94
CA SER A 59 9.23 -8.47 5.54
C SER A 59 9.63 -9.86 5.06
N THR A 60 9.61 -10.83 5.98
CA THR A 60 10.00 -12.22 5.73
C THR A 60 8.81 -13.13 5.41
N LEU A 61 7.59 -12.60 5.44
CA LEU A 61 6.39 -13.36 5.07
C LEU A 61 6.40 -13.67 3.59
N THR A 62 6.13 -14.92 3.23
CA THR A 62 5.81 -15.29 1.86
C THR A 62 4.42 -14.80 1.48
N ARG A 63 4.12 -14.78 0.19
CA ARG A 63 2.78 -14.47 -0.33
C ARG A 63 1.70 -15.38 0.27
N GLY A 64 2.01 -16.67 0.43
CA GLY A 64 1.08 -17.65 1.01
C GLY A 64 0.82 -17.41 2.50
N GLU A 65 1.87 -17.09 3.26
CA GLU A 65 1.75 -16.75 4.69
C GLU A 65 1.00 -15.43 4.88
N THR A 66 1.23 -14.43 4.02
CA THR A 66 0.48 -13.17 4.02
C THR A 66 -1.00 -13.41 3.73
N LEU A 67 -1.32 -14.21 2.69
CA LEU A 67 -2.69 -14.58 2.36
C LEU A 67 -3.37 -15.31 3.52
N PHE A 68 -2.71 -16.31 4.09
CA PHE A 68 -3.23 -17.10 5.21
C PHE A 68 -3.50 -16.22 6.43
N PHE A 69 -2.54 -15.37 6.79
CA PHE A 69 -2.70 -14.45 7.91
C PHE A 69 -3.86 -13.47 7.69
N LEU A 70 -3.96 -12.85 6.51
CA LEU A 70 -5.03 -11.88 6.23
C LEU A 70 -6.42 -12.52 6.16
N LYS A 71 -6.53 -13.80 5.79
CA LYS A 71 -7.80 -14.52 5.71
C LYS A 71 -8.23 -15.15 7.02
N GLU A 72 -7.32 -15.83 7.69
CA GLU A 72 -7.62 -16.66 8.86
C GLU A 72 -7.33 -15.93 10.19
N GLY A 73 -6.55 -14.84 10.15
CA GLY A 73 -6.10 -14.12 11.35
C GLY A 73 -5.06 -14.88 12.18
N LEU A 74 -4.49 -15.96 11.63
CA LEU A 74 -3.54 -16.83 12.32
C LEU A 74 -2.11 -16.56 11.86
N THR A 75 -1.18 -16.49 12.81
CA THR A 75 0.25 -16.32 12.55
C THR A 75 0.91 -17.65 12.21
N VAL A 76 1.99 -17.57 11.43
CA VAL A 76 2.85 -18.73 11.12
C VAL A 76 4.07 -18.73 12.05
N GLU A 77 4.44 -19.91 12.53
CA GLU A 77 5.57 -20.10 13.43
C GLU A 77 6.91 -19.68 12.79
N GLY A 78 7.83 -19.17 13.61
CA GLY A 78 9.20 -18.84 13.17
C GLY A 78 9.32 -17.52 12.41
N LYS A 79 8.24 -16.74 12.30
CA LYS A 79 8.24 -15.41 11.68
C LYS A 79 8.19 -14.29 12.73
N PRO A 80 8.83 -13.13 12.48
CA PRO A 80 8.74 -11.99 13.39
C PRO A 80 7.28 -11.52 13.54
N PHE A 81 6.85 -11.26 14.77
CA PHE A 81 5.51 -10.72 15.01
C PHE A 81 5.28 -9.37 14.31
N LYS A 82 6.35 -8.57 14.17
CA LYS A 82 6.33 -7.30 13.44
C LYS A 82 5.83 -7.47 12.00
N ASP A 83 6.26 -8.51 11.29
CA ASP A 83 5.90 -8.69 9.88
C ASP A 83 4.38 -8.92 9.71
N PHE A 84 3.75 -9.63 10.65
CA PHE A 84 2.31 -9.80 10.69
C PHE A 84 1.59 -8.50 11.05
N LEU A 85 2.15 -7.72 11.98
CA LEU A 85 1.61 -6.41 12.35
C LEU A 85 1.63 -5.46 11.14
N ASP A 86 2.76 -5.36 10.45
CA ASP A 86 2.90 -4.55 9.24
C ASP A 86 1.94 -5.02 8.15
N ALA A 87 1.76 -6.34 7.96
CA ALA A 87 0.85 -6.89 6.97
C ALA A 87 -0.61 -6.51 7.28
N ARG A 88 -1.03 -6.63 8.55
CA ARG A 88 -2.37 -6.22 8.97
C ARG A 88 -2.58 -4.73 8.75
N ASN A 89 -1.65 -3.91 9.25
CA ASN A 89 -1.73 -2.45 9.18
C ASN A 89 -1.81 -1.97 7.73
N HIS A 90 -1.00 -2.54 6.83
CA HIS A 90 -1.04 -2.20 5.41
C HIS A 90 -2.36 -2.61 4.76
N ALA A 91 -2.88 -3.78 5.09
CA ALA A 91 -4.15 -4.24 4.55
C ALA A 91 -5.33 -3.38 5.03
N GLU A 92 -5.33 -2.95 6.30
CA GLU A 92 -6.29 -1.98 6.85
C GLU A 92 -6.13 -0.59 6.23
N ALA A 93 -4.90 -0.16 5.92
CA ALA A 93 -4.65 1.11 5.23
C ALA A 93 -5.20 1.11 3.79
N ILE A 94 -5.15 -0.03 3.09
CA ILE A 94 -5.82 -0.19 1.79
C ILE A 94 -7.33 -0.03 1.96
N ASP A 95 -7.92 -0.68 2.97
CA ASP A 95 -9.36 -0.59 3.21
C ASP A 95 -9.78 0.85 3.54
N TYR A 96 -9.00 1.56 4.37
CA TYR A 96 -9.22 2.98 4.65
C TYR A 96 -9.10 3.85 3.40
N LEU A 97 -8.10 3.61 2.54
CA LEU A 97 -7.94 4.33 1.28
C LEU A 97 -9.17 4.16 0.36
N TYR A 98 -9.72 2.94 0.26
CA TYR A 98 -10.96 2.73 -0.50
C TYR A 98 -12.15 3.50 0.08
N GLN A 99 -12.24 3.62 1.40
CA GLN A 99 -13.28 4.42 2.06
C GLN A 99 -13.10 5.91 1.77
N VAL A 100 -11.88 6.43 1.86
CA VAL A 100 -11.51 7.81 1.49
C VAL A 100 -11.93 8.14 0.05
N ILE A 101 -11.67 7.23 -0.88
CA ILE A 101 -12.08 7.39 -2.30
C ILE A 101 -13.60 7.39 -2.43
N LYS A 102 -14.29 6.48 -1.75
CA LYS A 102 -15.75 6.36 -1.78
C LYS A 102 -16.45 7.61 -1.22
N ASP A 103 -15.88 8.19 -0.18
CA ASP A 103 -16.41 9.39 0.50
C ASP A 103 -15.92 10.70 -0.16
N GLU A 104 -15.16 10.60 -1.25
CA GLU A 104 -14.61 11.74 -2.00
C GLU A 104 -13.82 12.72 -1.12
N LEU A 105 -13.12 12.20 -0.11
CA LEU A 105 -12.33 13.03 0.80
C LEU A 105 -11.13 13.65 0.06
N PRO A 106 -10.89 14.97 0.22
CA PRO A 106 -9.77 15.62 -0.46
C PRO A 106 -8.43 15.17 0.12
N VAL A 107 -7.42 15.07 -0.74
CA VAL A 107 -6.04 14.83 -0.31
C VAL A 107 -5.56 16.01 0.51
N SER A 108 -5.26 15.75 1.78
CA SER A 108 -4.81 16.74 2.75
C SER A 108 -3.62 16.22 3.54
N GLN A 109 -2.88 17.12 4.19
CA GLN A 109 -1.81 16.72 5.11
C GLN A 109 -2.36 15.83 6.25
N GLY A 110 -3.58 16.11 6.74
CA GLY A 110 -4.24 15.30 7.77
C GLY A 110 -4.44 13.86 7.31
N LEU A 111 -5.01 13.66 6.12
CA LEU A 111 -5.21 12.33 5.52
C LEU A 111 -3.88 11.56 5.39
N ILE A 112 -2.82 12.23 4.93
CA ILE A 112 -1.50 11.61 4.78
C ILE A 112 -0.96 11.15 6.15
N LYS A 113 -1.12 11.98 7.20
CA LYS A 113 -0.72 11.63 8.57
C LYS A 113 -1.54 10.49 9.15
N GLU A 114 -2.84 10.43 8.87
CA GLU A 114 -3.71 9.33 9.29
C GLU A 114 -3.30 8.00 8.65
N LEU A 115 -3.06 7.99 7.34
CA LEU A 115 -2.54 6.81 6.64
C LEU A 115 -1.20 6.37 7.21
N ASN A 116 -0.28 7.30 7.46
CA ASN A 116 0.99 7.00 8.11
C ASN A 116 0.81 6.41 9.52
N ALA A 117 -0.10 6.98 10.31
CA ALA A 117 -0.40 6.50 11.65
C ALA A 117 -0.93 5.06 11.64
N LEU A 118 -1.81 4.74 10.68
CA LEU A 118 -2.37 3.41 10.49
C LEU A 118 -1.29 2.41 10.06
N LEU A 119 -0.47 2.76 9.06
CA LEU A 119 0.62 1.90 8.58
C LEU A 119 1.62 1.55 9.69
N LEU A 120 1.96 2.53 10.54
CA LEU A 120 2.95 2.37 11.62
C LEU A 120 2.33 1.99 12.98
N LEU A 121 1.05 1.59 13.02
CA LEU A 121 0.37 1.30 14.27
C LEU A 121 1.06 0.15 15.03
N GLY A 122 1.50 0.41 16.25
CA GLY A 122 2.23 -0.57 17.08
C GLY A 122 3.68 -0.81 16.65
N VAL A 123 4.18 -0.10 15.64
CA VAL A 123 5.60 -0.07 15.27
C VAL A 123 6.31 0.87 16.24
N THR A 124 7.29 0.34 16.99
CA THR A 124 8.04 1.11 17.99
C THR A 124 9.25 1.84 17.41
N TYR A 125 9.82 1.33 16.32
CA TYR A 125 10.99 1.90 15.65
C TYR A 125 10.98 1.58 14.16
N THR A 126 11.67 2.41 13.38
CA THR A 126 12.02 2.14 11.98
C THR A 126 13.53 1.94 11.83
N GLU A 127 13.93 1.09 10.89
CA GLU A 127 15.34 1.00 10.51
C GLU A 127 15.73 2.26 9.74
N ALA A 128 16.89 2.82 10.07
CA ALA A 128 17.47 3.96 9.38
C ALA A 128 18.98 3.73 9.19
N ILE A 129 19.57 4.46 8.26
CA ILE A 129 21.02 4.46 8.03
C ILE A 129 21.58 5.73 8.68
N SER A 130 22.59 5.59 9.54
CA SER A 130 23.31 6.72 10.14
C SER A 130 24.18 7.43 9.10
N GLU A 131 24.71 8.61 9.45
CA GLU A 131 25.71 9.32 8.64
C GLU A 131 26.98 8.49 8.40
N THR A 132 27.25 7.50 9.26
CA THR A 132 28.38 6.56 9.17
C THR A 132 28.07 5.28 8.39
N GLY A 133 26.86 5.14 7.84
CA GLY A 133 26.42 3.97 7.07
C GLY A 133 25.96 2.78 7.92
N GLU A 134 25.88 2.92 9.24
CA GLU A 134 25.43 1.87 10.15
C GLU A 134 23.90 1.81 10.22
N LYS A 135 23.36 0.60 10.36
CA LYS A 135 21.93 0.42 10.66
C LYS A 135 21.64 0.87 12.08
N VAL A 136 20.77 1.87 12.21
CA VAL A 136 20.29 2.39 13.50
C VAL A 136 18.76 2.24 13.60
N LYS A 137 18.25 2.16 14.82
CA LYS A 137 16.81 2.16 15.09
C LYS A 137 16.37 3.56 15.50
N LYS A 138 15.50 4.20 14.71
CA LYS A 138 14.89 5.48 15.07
C LYS A 138 13.51 5.23 15.71
N PRO A 139 13.17 5.87 16.83
CA PRO A 139 11.83 5.80 17.39
C PRO A 139 10.79 6.19 16.33
N ALA A 140 9.74 5.38 16.18
CA ALA A 140 8.64 5.73 15.31
C ALA A 140 7.70 6.70 16.04
N THR A 141 7.25 7.75 15.34
CA THR A 141 6.26 8.72 15.84
C THR A 141 5.08 8.78 14.86
N PRO A 142 4.22 7.74 14.84
CA PRO A 142 3.15 7.60 13.85
C PRO A 142 2.27 8.86 13.76
N GLY A 143 2.08 9.40 12.56
CA GLY A 143 1.21 10.56 12.30
C GLY A 143 1.74 11.92 12.76
N GLN A 144 2.94 12.01 13.34
CA GLN A 144 3.47 13.26 13.90
C GLN A 144 4.46 14.02 12.99
N TYR A 145 4.86 13.43 11.87
CA TYR A 145 5.82 14.00 10.91
C TYR A 145 5.28 15.23 10.16
#